data_AF-A0A6B0UK05-F1
#
_entry.id   AF-A0A6B0UK05-F1
#
_cell.length_a   1.000
_cell.length_b   1.000
_cell.length_c   1.000
_cell.angle_alpha   90.00
_cell.angle_beta   90.00
_cell.angle_gamma   90.00
#
_symmetry.space_group_name_H-M   'P 1'
#
loop_
_entity.id
_entity.type
_entity.pdbx_description
1 polymer ?
#
loop_
_entity_poly.entity_id
_entity_poly.type
_entity_poly.pdbx_seq_one_letter_code
_entity_poly.pdbx_strand_id
1 'polypeptide(L)'
;PSLCRRFNYTVSFCKVCIQTAVNGNRACVLEENVELRKENVNLSKKCDEMERRIKACQERLTESEQYSRNVNLEIRGVEKGDREVLPELMEKIVDVIGEPIARADIAACHRVP
;
A
#
# COMPACT_ATOMS: atom_id res chain seq x y z
N PRO A 1 60.93 -18.19 -42.53
CA PRO A 1 59.59 -18.04 -43.18
C PRO A 1 58.45 -18.82 -42.48
N SER A 2 58.70 -20.06 -42.03
CA SER A 2 57.69 -20.96 -41.43
C SER A 2 57.22 -20.55 -40.02
N LEU A 3 58.12 -20.09 -39.15
CA LEU A 3 57.81 -19.60 -37.79
C LEU A 3 56.87 -18.37 -37.80
N CYS A 4 57.11 -17.42 -38.71
CA CYS A 4 56.29 -16.22 -38.86
C CYS A 4 54.85 -16.55 -39.33
N ARG A 5 54.68 -17.55 -40.22
CA ARG A 5 53.35 -18.01 -40.63
C ARG A 5 52.60 -18.70 -39.50
N ARG A 6 53.30 -19.51 -38.69
CA ARG A 6 52.70 -20.20 -37.54
C ARG A 6 52.22 -19.22 -36.48
N PHE A 7 53.03 -18.23 -36.14
CA PHE A 7 52.68 -17.17 -35.18
C PHE A 7 51.46 -16.35 -35.63
N ASN A 8 51.42 -15.91 -36.90
CA ASN A 8 50.27 -15.19 -37.45
C ASN A 8 48.97 -16.02 -37.43
N TYR A 9 49.07 -17.33 -37.65
CA TYR A 9 47.91 -18.23 -37.59
C TYR A 9 47.38 -18.37 -36.16
N THR A 10 48.24 -18.52 -35.15
CA THR A 10 47.82 -18.63 -33.75
C THR A 10 47.16 -17.34 -33.25
N VAL A 11 47.70 -16.18 -33.61
CA VAL A 11 47.13 -14.88 -33.24
C VAL A 11 45.77 -14.67 -33.93
N SER A 12 45.65 -15.03 -35.20
CA SER A 12 44.38 -14.94 -35.94
C SER A 12 43.31 -15.87 -35.34
N PHE A 13 43.68 -17.11 -35.02
CA PHE A 13 42.78 -18.07 -34.37
C PHE A 13 42.33 -17.57 -32.99
N CYS A 14 43.25 -17.08 -32.16
CA CYS A 14 42.94 -16.52 -30.85
C CYS A 14 41.96 -15.34 -30.95
N LYS A 15 42.17 -14.44 -31.94
CA LYS A 15 41.25 -13.32 -32.19
C LYS A 15 39.84 -13.77 -32.56
N VAL A 16 39.72 -14.82 -33.38
CA VAL A 16 38.42 -15.40 -33.74
C VAL A 16 37.75 -16.03 -32.52
N CYS A 17 38.47 -16.82 -31.72
CA CYS A 17 37.94 -17.43 -30.51
C CYS A 17 37.43 -16.39 -29.50
N ILE A 18 38.22 -15.34 -29.25
CA ILE A 18 37.84 -14.23 -28.36
C ILE A 18 36.59 -13.52 -28.92
N GLN A 19 36.57 -13.22 -30.22
CA GLN A 19 35.43 -12.54 -30.83
C GLN A 19 34.14 -13.36 -30.72
N THR A 20 34.22 -14.67 -30.95
CA THR A 20 33.06 -15.57 -30.81
C THR A 20 32.58 -15.65 -29.36
N ALA A 21 33.49 -15.75 -28.38
CA ALA A 21 33.14 -15.77 -26.97
C ALA A 21 32.46 -14.46 -26.51
N VAL A 22 33.03 -13.32 -26.91
CA VAL A 22 32.46 -12.00 -26.60
C VAL A 22 31.08 -11.81 -27.23
N ASN A 23 30.90 -12.23 -28.49
CA ASN A 23 29.61 -12.15 -29.17
C ASN A 23 28.57 -13.08 -28.53
N GLY A 24 28.97 -14.29 -28.10
CA GLY A 24 28.11 -15.21 -27.36
C GLY A 24 27.63 -14.60 -26.05
N ASN A 25 28.56 -14.10 -25.22
CA ASN A 25 28.21 -13.44 -23.96
C ASN A 25 27.30 -12.22 -24.19
N ARG A 26 27.57 -11.42 -25.23
CA ARG A 26 26.72 -10.27 -25.57
C ARG A 26 25.30 -10.70 -25.93
N ALA A 27 25.13 -11.80 -26.64
CA ALA A 27 23.80 -12.32 -26.99
C ALA A 27 23.03 -12.75 -25.74
N CYS A 28 23.66 -13.50 -24.82
CA CYS A 28 23.04 -13.91 -23.56
C CYS A 28 22.62 -12.71 -22.71
N VAL A 29 23.50 -11.72 -22.54
CA VAL A 29 23.20 -10.50 -21.77
C VAL A 29 22.05 -9.70 -22.39
N LEU A 30 21.93 -9.67 -23.73
CA LEU A 30 20.82 -9.00 -24.40
C LEU A 30 19.49 -9.72 -24.15
N GLU A 31 19.49 -11.06 -24.17
CA GLU A 31 18.31 -11.88 -23.88
C GLU A 31 17.85 -11.69 -22.43
N GLU A 32 18.76 -11.77 -21.46
CA GLU A 32 18.47 -11.50 -20.05
C GLU A 32 17.91 -10.09 -19.84
N ASN A 33 18.47 -9.08 -20.52
CA ASN A 33 17.96 -7.71 -20.44
C ASN A 33 16.52 -7.58 -20.97
N VAL A 34 16.16 -8.34 -22.00
CA VAL A 34 14.80 -8.35 -22.55
C VAL A 34 13.84 -8.96 -21.52
N GLU A 35 14.19 -10.07 -20.90
CA GLU A 35 13.35 -10.72 -19.89
C GLU A 35 13.21 -9.84 -18.63
N LEU A 36 14.30 -9.28 -18.12
CA LEU A 36 14.27 -8.36 -16.97
C LEU A 36 13.42 -7.11 -17.25
N ARG A 37 13.40 -6.60 -18.49
CA ARG A 37 12.52 -5.49 -18.87
C ARG A 37 11.05 -5.91 -18.87
N LYS A 38 10.73 -7.11 -19.35
CA LYS A 38 9.36 -7.65 -19.30
C LYS A 38 8.89 -7.81 -17.85
N GLU A 39 9.75 -8.38 -16.99
CA GLU A 39 9.45 -8.55 -15.57
C GLU A 39 9.22 -7.21 -14.87
N ASN A 40 10.09 -6.22 -15.09
CA ASN A 40 9.91 -4.87 -14.53
C ASN A 40 8.58 -4.24 -14.94
N VAL A 41 8.20 -4.35 -16.22
CA VAL A 41 6.90 -3.83 -16.69
C VAL A 41 5.75 -4.56 -16.02
N ASN A 42 5.85 -5.89 -15.86
CA ASN A 42 4.80 -6.68 -15.21
C ASN A 42 4.68 -6.35 -13.72
N LEU A 43 5.81 -6.23 -13.02
CA LEU A 43 5.85 -5.85 -11.60
C LEU A 43 5.29 -4.45 -11.38
N SER A 44 5.69 -3.48 -12.21
CA SER A 44 5.16 -2.11 -12.17
C SER A 44 3.63 -2.10 -12.28
N LYS A 45 3.07 -2.81 -13.26
CA LYS A 45 1.60 -2.95 -13.42
C LYS A 45 0.93 -3.57 -12.19
N LYS A 46 1.55 -4.57 -11.57
CA LYS A 46 1.02 -5.19 -10.35
C LYS A 46 1.05 -4.23 -9.17
N CYS A 47 2.11 -3.42 -9.03
CA CYS A 47 2.18 -2.38 -8.01
C CYS A 47 1.06 -1.35 -8.19
N ASP A 48 0.88 -0.82 -9.41
CA ASP A 48 -0.17 0.15 -9.70
C ASP A 48 -1.59 -0.39 -9.43
N GLU A 49 -1.82 -1.67 -9.72
CA GLU A 49 -3.08 -2.34 -9.41
C GLU A 49 -3.29 -2.52 -7.90
N MET A 50 -2.25 -2.94 -7.18
CA MET A 50 -2.33 -3.10 -5.72
C MET A 50 -2.57 -1.76 -5.03
N GLU A 51 -1.91 -0.69 -5.47
CA GLU A 51 -2.09 0.65 -4.92
C GLU A 51 -3.53 1.16 -5.13
N ARG A 52 -4.09 0.96 -6.33
CA ARG A 52 -5.50 1.27 -6.60
C ARG A 52 -6.45 0.48 -5.71
N ARG A 53 -6.19 -0.81 -5.50
CA ARG A 53 -7.02 -1.65 -4.62
C ARG A 53 -6.93 -1.25 -3.16
N ILE A 54 -5.74 -0.89 -2.68
CA ILE A 54 -5.54 -0.38 -1.31
C ILE A 54 -6.34 0.90 -1.13
N LYS A 55 -6.21 1.84 -2.06
CA LYS A 55 -6.95 3.11 -2.00
C LYS A 55 -8.46 2.89 -1.96
N ALA A 56 -9.00 2.07 -2.87
CA ALA A 56 -10.43 1.76 -2.89
C ALA A 56 -10.89 1.05 -1.60
N CYS A 57 -10.06 0.22 -1.00
CA CYS A 57 -10.36 -0.42 0.29
C CYS A 57 -10.41 0.60 1.43
N GLN A 58 -9.45 1.52 1.48
CA GLN A 58 -9.39 2.59 2.48
C GLN A 58 -10.60 3.53 2.38
N GLU A 59 -11.01 3.89 1.16
CA GLU A 59 -12.20 4.70 0.92
C GLU A 59 -13.45 3.99 1.47
N ARG A 60 -13.66 2.71 1.13
CA ARG A 60 -14.78 1.91 1.63
C ARG A 60 -14.76 1.73 3.15
N LEU A 61 -13.59 1.55 3.75
CA LEU A 61 -13.44 1.45 5.20
C LEU A 61 -13.86 2.78 5.85
N THR A 62 -13.39 3.90 5.32
CA THR A 62 -13.75 5.23 5.79
C THR A 62 -15.25 5.46 5.70
N GLU A 63 -15.87 5.13 4.58
CA GLU A 63 -17.32 5.22 4.41
C GLU A 63 -18.07 4.34 5.42
N SER A 64 -17.61 3.12 5.64
CA SER A 64 -18.22 2.21 6.62
C SER A 64 -18.10 2.74 8.05
N GLU A 65 -16.95 3.31 8.42
CA GLU A 65 -16.74 3.91 9.74
C GLU A 65 -17.60 5.15 9.93
N GLN A 66 -17.70 6.01 8.91
CA GLN A 66 -18.55 7.19 8.94
C GLN A 66 -20.03 6.79 9.02
N TYR A 67 -20.44 5.80 8.23
CA TYR A 67 -21.79 5.25 8.28
C TYR A 67 -22.10 4.70 9.68
N SER A 68 -21.17 3.99 10.31
CA SER A 68 -21.35 3.49 11.67
C SER A 68 -21.43 4.61 12.73
N ARG A 69 -20.91 5.81 12.44
CA ARG A 69 -20.88 6.95 13.37
C ARG A 69 -21.93 8.01 13.07
N ASN A 70 -22.68 7.89 11.98
CA ASN A 70 -23.62 8.94 11.54
C ASN A 70 -24.77 9.19 12.52
N VAL A 71 -25.06 8.24 13.40
CA VAL A 71 -26.07 8.32 14.47
C VAL A 71 -25.44 8.55 15.86
N ASN A 72 -24.11 8.67 15.94
CA ASN A 72 -23.42 8.91 17.20
C ASN A 72 -23.36 10.42 17.47
N LEU A 73 -23.72 10.83 18.68
CA LEU A 73 -23.52 12.19 19.17
C LEU A 73 -22.28 12.24 20.05
N GLU A 74 -21.35 13.15 19.74
CA GLU A 74 -20.17 13.41 20.56
C GLU A 74 -20.36 14.69 21.36
N ILE A 75 -20.33 14.57 22.69
CA ILE A 75 -20.49 15.70 23.61
C ILE A 75 -19.16 15.97 24.30
N ARG A 76 -18.59 17.16 24.07
CA ARG A 76 -17.31 17.60 24.62
C ARG A 76 -17.51 18.61 25.74
N GLY A 77 -16.49 18.74 26.61
CA GLY A 77 -16.48 19.74 27.69
C GLY A 77 -17.32 19.37 28.92
N VAL A 78 -17.84 18.14 28.98
CA VAL A 78 -18.56 17.64 30.15
C VAL A 78 -17.54 17.12 31.17
N GLU A 79 -17.41 17.82 32.28
CA GLU A 79 -16.54 17.45 33.40
C GLU A 79 -16.81 16.00 33.85
N LYS A 80 -15.75 15.31 34.26
CA LYS A 80 -15.82 13.91 34.71
C LYS A 80 -16.03 13.88 36.22
N GLY A 81 -17.10 13.23 36.66
CA GLY A 81 -17.34 12.98 38.09
C GLY A 81 -16.86 11.58 38.51
N ASP A 82 -16.35 11.44 39.75
CA ASP A 82 -15.86 10.16 40.29
C ASP A 82 -16.94 9.06 40.42
N ARG A 83 -18.22 9.45 40.44
CA ARG A 83 -19.39 8.56 40.54
C ARG A 83 -20.49 8.96 39.56
N GLU A 84 -20.09 9.39 38.36
CA GLU A 84 -21.06 9.84 37.37
C GLU A 84 -21.97 8.71 36.88
N VAL A 85 -23.27 9.02 36.77
CA VAL A 85 -24.28 8.16 36.15
C VAL A 85 -24.64 8.79 34.81
N LEU A 86 -24.07 8.26 33.73
CA LEU A 86 -24.20 8.85 32.39
C LEU A 86 -25.67 9.04 31.93
N PRO A 87 -26.61 8.11 32.18
CA PRO A 87 -28.02 8.35 31.83
C PRO A 87 -28.65 9.58 32.50
N GLU A 88 -28.33 9.84 33.78
CA GLU A 88 -28.84 11.01 34.50
C GLU A 88 -28.23 12.32 34.00
N LEU A 89 -26.95 12.26 33.61
CA LEU A 89 -26.26 13.38 32.99
C LEU A 89 -26.85 13.71 31.62
N MET A 90 -27.16 12.67 30.82
CA MET A 90 -27.81 12.83 29.53
C MET A 90 -29.19 13.49 29.66
N GLU A 91 -30.01 13.09 30.63
CA GLU A 91 -31.32 13.74 30.88
C GLU A 91 -31.17 15.24 31.13
N LYS A 92 -30.18 15.67 31.92
CA LYS A 92 -29.90 17.10 32.16
C LYS A 92 -29.46 17.82 30.89
N ILE A 93 -28.61 17.21 30.08
CA ILE A 93 -28.13 17.81 28.83
C ILE A 93 -29.29 17.97 27.84
N VAL A 94 -30.12 16.93 27.72
CA VAL A 94 -31.30 16.91 26.83
C VAL A 94 -32.32 17.98 27.24
N ASP A 95 -32.57 18.14 28.54
CA ASP A 95 -33.44 19.19 29.10
C ASP A 95 -32.95 20.60 28.74
N VAL A 96 -31.62 20.82 28.78
CA VAL A 96 -31.01 22.10 28.39
C VAL A 96 -31.10 22.36 26.88
N ILE A 97 -30.98 21.31 26.05
CA ILE A 97 -31.07 21.42 24.60
C ILE A 97 -32.53 21.61 24.14
N GLY A 98 -33.50 21.09 24.90
CA GLY A 98 -34.94 21.20 24.59
C GLY A 98 -35.45 20.17 23.58
N GLU A 99 -34.67 19.11 23.33
CA GLU A 99 -35.04 18.04 22.40
C GLU A 99 -35.64 16.84 23.16
N PRO A 100 -36.69 16.18 22.66
CA PRO A 100 -37.31 15.05 23.35
C PRO A 100 -36.52 13.75 23.08
N ILE A 101 -35.40 13.54 23.77
CA ILE A 101 -34.62 12.29 23.69
C ILE A 101 -34.95 11.41 24.90
N ALA A 102 -35.54 10.24 24.66
CA ALA A 102 -35.82 9.26 25.71
C ALA A 102 -34.66 8.28 25.88
N ARG A 103 -34.55 7.65 27.07
CA ARG A 103 -33.55 6.60 27.31
C ARG A 103 -33.64 5.43 26.32
N ALA A 104 -34.83 5.13 25.82
CA ALA A 104 -35.05 4.06 24.84
C ALA A 104 -34.41 4.36 23.48
N ASP A 105 -34.15 5.64 23.18
CA ASP A 105 -33.51 6.08 21.94
C ASP A 105 -31.98 5.95 22.00
N ILE A 106 -31.42 5.75 23.20
CA ILE A 106 -29.99 5.67 23.45
C ILE A 106 -29.57 4.20 23.48
N ALA A 107 -28.96 3.72 22.37
CA ALA A 107 -28.46 2.35 22.30
C ALA A 107 -27.23 2.13 23.21
N ALA A 108 -26.32 3.11 23.26
CA ALA A 108 -25.13 3.07 24.11
C ALA A 108 -24.68 4.48 24.48
N CYS A 109 -24.22 4.67 25.72
CA CYS A 109 -23.63 5.92 26.21
C CYS A 109 -22.42 5.58 27.07
N HIS A 110 -21.25 6.09 26.69
CA HIS A 110 -20.00 5.84 27.38
C HIS A 110 -19.02 7.00 27.17
N ARG A 111 -18.04 7.12 28.07
CA ARG A 111 -16.90 8.02 27.86
C ARG A 111 -15.94 7.39 26.86
N VAL A 112 -15.46 8.19 25.91
CA VAL A 112 -14.41 7.78 24.97
C VAL A 112 -13.05 8.04 25.65
N PRO A 113 -12.15 7.05 25.69
CA PRO A 113 -10.80 7.21 26.25
C PRO A 113 -9.89 8.11 25.41
#